data_AF-A0AA46A6N4-F1
#
_entry.id   AF-A0AA46A6N4-F1
#
_cell.length_a   1.000
_cell.length_b   1.000
_cell.length_c   1.000
_cell.angle_alpha   90.00
_cell.angle_beta   90.00
_cell.angle_gamma   90.00
#
_symmetry.space_group_name_H-M   'P 1'
#
loop_
_entity.id
_entity.type
_entity.pdbx_description
1 polymer ?
#
loop_
_entity_poly.entity_id
_entity_poly.type
_entity_poly.pdbx_seq_one_letter_code
_entity_poly.pdbx_strand_id
1 'polypeptide(L)'
;MTAHDTMRLKMPLLQPAQAQKHVTVNEALMRLDGMVNLVLQSISVRLPPLAVIDGQCWGVPSGAEGAWAGQGGRIAIGSNGGWVFVTPSAGMRGFVADRGAQAIHDGAEWVVGAVTLGGYGSGMVAGMAEAEVSVGSGASFETPVIIPDGVMVIGAVARVIEPLRGSLSKWRLGTKGAEDRFGKGLGIQKNSWARGILGSPVSYYAPAPLVMTAEGGEFAAGRVRLAVHWWELRLPRMEG
;
A
#
# COMPACT_ATOMS: atom_id res chain seq x y z
N MET A 1 -7.64 26.04 -16.94
CA MET A 1 -8.51 24.92 -16.55
C MET A 1 -9.92 25.46 -16.55
N THR A 2 -10.70 25.21 -17.59
CA THR A 2 -12.07 25.75 -17.73
C THR A 2 -12.98 25.05 -16.72
N ALA A 3 -13.81 25.82 -16.00
CA ALA A 3 -14.66 25.39 -14.90
C ALA A 3 -15.85 24.47 -15.30
N HIS A 4 -15.67 23.67 -16.35
CA HIS A 4 -16.75 22.94 -17.02
C HIS A 4 -16.48 21.44 -17.17
N ASP A 5 -15.43 20.88 -16.56
CA ASP A 5 -15.14 19.44 -16.60
C ASP A 5 -14.94 18.87 -15.19
N THR A 6 -15.16 17.56 -15.04
CA THR A 6 -14.74 16.78 -13.86
C THR A 6 -13.21 16.76 -13.73
N MET A 7 -12.69 16.55 -12.52
CA MET A 7 -11.29 16.83 -12.23
C MET A 7 -10.33 15.73 -12.69
N ARG A 8 -10.70 14.45 -12.61
CA ARG A 8 -9.80 13.32 -12.93
C ARG A 8 -9.87 12.95 -14.40
N LEU A 9 -11.06 12.66 -14.91
CA LEU A 9 -11.30 12.13 -16.25
C LEU A 9 -11.65 13.21 -17.27
N LYS A 10 -11.77 14.47 -16.84
CA LYS A 10 -12.09 15.62 -17.70
C LYS A 10 -13.40 15.43 -18.49
N MET A 11 -14.38 14.76 -17.88
CA MET A 11 -15.73 14.62 -18.44
C MET A 11 -16.46 15.98 -18.38
N PRO A 12 -17.03 16.46 -19.50
CA PRO A 12 -17.77 17.72 -19.53
C PRO A 12 -19.00 17.70 -18.63
N LEU A 13 -19.17 18.78 -17.86
CA LEU A 13 -20.35 19.04 -17.04
C LEU A 13 -21.45 19.70 -17.89
N LEU A 14 -22.70 19.34 -17.62
CA LEU A 14 -23.85 19.96 -18.24
C LEU A 14 -24.00 21.41 -17.77
N GLN A 15 -24.20 22.31 -18.74
CA GLN A 15 -24.47 23.72 -18.47
C GLN A 15 -25.86 23.90 -17.82
N PRO A 16 -26.05 24.97 -17.03
CA PRO A 16 -27.34 25.30 -16.45
C PRO A 16 -28.43 25.44 -17.52
N ALA A 17 -29.60 24.85 -17.27
CA ALA A 17 -30.75 24.87 -18.17
C ALA A 17 -32.08 24.73 -17.39
N GLN A 18 -33.20 24.88 -18.09
CA GLN A 18 -34.55 24.66 -17.55
C GLN A 18 -34.71 23.25 -16.92
N ALA A 19 -35.49 23.17 -15.84
CA ALA A 19 -35.72 21.99 -14.99
C ALA A 19 -34.52 21.47 -14.16
N GLN A 20 -33.42 22.22 -14.05
CA GLN A 20 -32.29 21.92 -13.13
C GLN A 20 -31.66 20.51 -13.25
N LYS A 21 -31.91 19.76 -14.33
CA LYS A 21 -31.34 18.42 -14.56
C LYS A 21 -29.81 18.37 -14.49
N HIS A 22 -29.15 19.50 -14.78
CA HIS A 22 -27.70 19.65 -14.70
C HIS A 22 -27.18 19.36 -13.28
N VAL A 23 -27.93 19.68 -12.23
CA VAL A 23 -27.51 19.42 -10.84
C VAL A 23 -27.34 17.91 -10.61
N THR A 24 -28.40 17.13 -10.82
CA THR A 24 -28.40 15.68 -10.57
C THR A 24 -27.41 14.94 -11.48
N VAL A 25 -27.33 15.33 -12.76
CA VAL A 25 -26.42 14.66 -13.71
C VAL A 25 -24.97 15.02 -13.42
N ASN A 26 -24.65 16.28 -13.12
CA ASN A 26 -23.28 16.67 -12.80
C ASN A 26 -22.81 16.00 -11.51
N GLU A 27 -23.69 15.89 -10.51
CA GLU A 27 -23.38 15.13 -9.29
C GLU A 27 -23.08 13.66 -9.59
N ALA A 28 -23.86 13.02 -10.47
CA ALA A 28 -23.59 11.65 -10.91
C ALA A 28 -22.25 11.53 -11.66
N LEU A 29 -21.92 12.50 -12.53
CA LEU A 29 -20.63 12.54 -13.23
C LEU A 29 -19.46 12.71 -12.26
N MET A 30 -19.59 13.55 -11.23
CA MET A 30 -18.56 13.72 -10.20
C MET A 30 -18.34 12.43 -9.40
N ARG A 31 -19.42 11.72 -9.05
CA ARG A 31 -19.31 10.40 -8.39
C ARG A 31 -18.63 9.39 -9.30
N LEU A 32 -19.00 9.34 -10.58
CA LEU A 32 -18.40 8.44 -11.57
C LEU A 32 -16.90 8.73 -11.75
N ASP A 33 -16.51 10.01 -11.83
CA ASP A 33 -15.13 10.46 -11.95
C ASP A 33 -14.23 9.94 -10.82
N GLY A 34 -14.76 9.96 -9.59
CA GLY A 34 -14.06 9.44 -8.41
C GLY A 34 -14.00 7.91 -8.34
N MET A 35 -14.99 7.19 -8.89
CA MET A 35 -15.09 5.74 -8.78
C MET A 35 -14.43 4.96 -9.91
N VAL A 36 -14.36 5.52 -11.13
CA VAL A 36 -13.67 4.87 -12.24
C VAL A 36 -12.18 4.89 -11.99
N ASN A 37 -11.54 3.71 -12.07
CA ASN A 37 -10.15 3.52 -11.65
C ASN A 37 -9.90 4.11 -10.26
N LEU A 38 -10.75 3.74 -9.31
CA LEU A 38 -10.75 4.24 -7.94
C LEU A 38 -9.34 4.20 -7.33
N VAL A 39 -8.86 5.36 -6.88
CA VAL A 39 -7.63 5.48 -6.09
C VAL A 39 -7.99 6.08 -4.74
N LEU A 40 -7.89 5.25 -3.71
CA LEU A 40 -8.06 5.64 -2.32
C LEU A 40 -6.72 6.13 -1.81
N GLN A 41 -6.64 7.36 -1.30
CA GLN A 41 -5.38 7.90 -0.75
C GLN A 41 -4.93 7.09 0.47
N SER A 42 -5.88 6.74 1.33
CA SER A 42 -5.72 5.80 2.44
C SER A 42 -7.07 5.17 2.77
N ILE A 43 -7.04 4.04 3.48
CA ILE A 43 -8.20 3.43 4.14
C ILE A 43 -8.09 3.45 5.68
N SER A 44 -7.04 4.05 6.23
CA SER A 44 -6.72 3.99 7.67
C SER A 44 -6.65 5.35 8.37
N VAL A 45 -6.67 6.44 7.60
CA VAL A 45 -6.69 7.82 8.14
C VAL A 45 -8.06 8.13 8.72
N ARG A 46 -8.11 8.48 10.02
CA ARG A 46 -9.37 8.75 10.74
C ARG A 46 -9.85 10.20 10.63
N LEU A 47 -8.91 11.14 10.54
CA LEU A 47 -9.21 12.56 10.44
C LEU A 47 -9.07 13.00 8.98
N PRO A 48 -10.10 13.61 8.35
CA PRO A 48 -9.98 14.11 6.99
C PRO A 48 -8.82 15.10 6.84
N PRO A 49 -8.17 15.15 5.66
CA PRO A 49 -7.20 16.20 5.38
C PRO A 49 -7.87 17.57 5.48
N LEU A 50 -7.14 18.56 6.00
CA LEU A 50 -7.64 19.94 6.13
C LEU A 50 -8.02 20.55 4.78
N ALA A 51 -7.24 20.24 3.74
CA ALA A 51 -7.54 20.62 2.37
C ALA A 51 -8.34 19.52 1.68
N VAL A 52 -9.56 19.83 1.28
CA VAL A 52 -10.37 18.96 0.43
C VAL A 52 -9.94 19.18 -1.02
N ILE A 53 -9.42 18.12 -1.65
CA ILE A 53 -9.01 18.15 -3.05
C ILE A 53 -10.04 17.42 -3.88
N ASP A 54 -10.61 18.12 -4.85
CA ASP A 54 -11.65 17.59 -5.72
C ASP A 54 -11.19 16.32 -6.46
N GLY A 55 -12.00 15.27 -6.40
CA GLY A 55 -11.73 13.96 -6.98
C GLY A 55 -10.78 13.06 -6.17
N GLN A 56 -10.18 13.54 -5.08
CA GLN A 56 -9.46 12.62 -4.19
C GLN A 56 -10.44 11.75 -3.40
N CYS A 57 -10.23 10.44 -3.46
CA CYS A 57 -11.05 9.47 -2.78
C CYS A 57 -10.32 8.90 -1.56
N TRP A 58 -11.06 8.60 -0.50
CA TRP A 58 -10.56 8.03 0.75
C TRP A 58 -11.50 6.94 1.23
N GLY A 59 -10.95 5.83 1.75
CA GLY A 59 -11.75 4.86 2.49
C GLY A 59 -11.89 5.35 3.92
N VAL A 60 -13.11 5.63 4.36
CA VAL A 60 -13.36 6.15 5.70
C VAL A 60 -13.32 4.98 6.69
N PRO A 61 -12.35 4.92 7.63
CA PRO A 61 -12.28 3.83 8.59
C PRO A 61 -13.42 3.91 9.61
N SER A 62 -13.66 2.81 10.31
CA SER A 62 -14.50 2.84 11.51
C SER A 62 -13.92 3.80 12.56
N GLY A 63 -14.80 4.55 13.23
CA GLY A 63 -14.38 5.56 14.21
C GLY A 63 -13.68 6.78 13.61
N ALA A 64 -13.96 7.11 12.34
CA ALA A 64 -13.51 8.37 11.74
C ALA A 64 -14.09 9.60 12.47
N GLU A 65 -13.36 10.71 12.38
CA GLU A 65 -13.60 11.93 13.17
C GLU A 65 -13.85 13.15 12.27
N GLY A 66 -14.19 14.29 12.87
CA GLY A 66 -14.41 15.55 12.16
C GLY A 66 -15.50 15.43 11.09
N ALA A 67 -15.23 15.93 9.88
CA ALA A 67 -16.18 15.88 8.76
C ALA A 67 -16.51 14.45 8.28
N TRP A 68 -15.75 13.44 8.72
CA TRP A 68 -16.01 12.02 8.42
C TRP A 68 -16.73 11.28 9.55
N ALA A 69 -17.05 11.96 10.66
CA ALA A 69 -17.77 11.34 11.77
C ALA A 69 -19.09 10.71 11.30
N GLY A 70 -19.31 9.45 11.69
CA GLY A 70 -20.49 8.67 11.29
C GLY A 70 -20.50 8.14 9.85
N GLN A 71 -19.42 8.33 9.08
CA GLN A 71 -19.31 7.87 7.68
C GLN A 71 -18.40 6.64 7.52
N GLY A 72 -18.08 5.94 8.60
CA GLY A 72 -17.24 4.74 8.58
C GLY A 72 -17.73 3.68 7.60
N GLY A 73 -16.81 3.05 6.87
CA GLY A 73 -17.07 2.06 5.83
C GLY A 73 -17.44 2.64 4.46
N ARG A 74 -17.58 3.96 4.33
CA ARG A 74 -17.87 4.62 3.05
C ARG A 74 -16.60 5.09 2.34
N ILE A 75 -16.74 5.42 1.07
CA ILE A 75 -15.75 6.18 0.32
C ILE A 75 -16.10 7.66 0.46
N ALA A 76 -15.16 8.48 0.90
CA ALA A 76 -15.27 9.93 0.86
C ALA A 76 -14.59 10.47 -0.40
N ILE A 77 -15.33 11.24 -1.20
CA ILE A 77 -14.86 11.87 -2.44
C ILE A 77 -14.79 13.38 -2.19
N GLY A 78 -13.61 13.98 -2.34
CA GLY A 78 -13.46 15.43 -2.26
C GLY A 78 -14.22 16.11 -3.40
N SER A 79 -15.01 17.13 -3.07
CA SER A 79 -15.84 17.83 -4.04
C SER A 79 -16.27 19.20 -3.51
N ASN A 80 -15.94 20.28 -4.24
CA ASN A 80 -16.32 21.66 -3.95
C ASN A 80 -15.99 22.09 -2.50
N GLY A 81 -14.83 21.69 -2.00
CA GLY A 81 -14.41 21.99 -0.62
C GLY A 81 -15.10 21.15 0.46
N GLY A 82 -15.95 20.18 0.09
CA GLY A 82 -16.61 19.24 0.99
C GLY A 82 -16.46 17.77 0.56
N TRP A 83 -17.24 16.89 1.19
CA TRP A 83 -17.15 15.44 0.96
C TRP A 83 -18.47 14.88 0.44
N VAL A 84 -18.39 14.11 -0.65
CA VAL A 84 -19.47 13.26 -1.14
C VAL A 84 -19.18 11.83 -0.68
N PHE A 85 -20.13 11.20 0.00
CA PHE A 85 -19.95 9.85 0.52
C PHE A 85 -20.69 8.81 -0.33
N VAL A 86 -20.00 7.71 -0.64
CA VAL A 86 -20.54 6.59 -1.43
C VAL A 86 -20.33 5.29 -0.65
N THR A 87 -21.37 4.45 -0.58
CA THR A 87 -21.25 3.11 0.01
C THR A 87 -20.60 2.16 -1.00
N PRO A 88 -19.43 1.57 -0.71
CA PRO A 88 -18.82 0.58 -1.58
C PRO A 88 -19.65 -0.73 -1.61
N SER A 89 -19.76 -1.34 -2.79
CA SER A 89 -20.38 -2.66 -2.95
C SER A 89 -19.34 -3.78 -2.78
N ALA A 90 -19.79 -4.97 -2.41
CA ALA A 90 -18.93 -6.16 -2.46
C ALA A 90 -18.39 -6.38 -3.88
N GLY A 91 -17.12 -6.76 -3.98
CA GLY A 91 -16.39 -6.93 -5.24
C GLY A 91 -15.85 -5.63 -5.86
N MET A 92 -16.19 -4.46 -5.30
CA MET A 92 -15.62 -3.18 -5.76
C MET A 92 -14.09 -3.21 -5.61
N ARG A 93 -13.38 -2.62 -6.57
CA ARG A 93 -11.91 -2.61 -6.61
C ARG A 93 -11.38 -1.19 -6.57
N GLY A 94 -10.19 -1.03 -5.99
CA GLY A 94 -9.47 0.24 -5.99
C GLY A 94 -8.00 0.05 -5.64
N PHE A 95 -7.19 1.06 -5.97
CA PHE A 95 -5.79 1.12 -5.55
C PHE A 95 -5.68 1.95 -4.28
N VAL A 96 -5.00 1.43 -3.26
CA VAL A 96 -4.76 2.10 -1.98
C VAL A 96 -3.35 2.70 -2.04
N ALA A 97 -3.28 4.02 -2.24
CA ALA A 97 -2.07 4.72 -2.64
C ALA A 97 -0.96 4.65 -1.57
N ASP A 98 -1.30 4.85 -0.30
CA ASP A 98 -0.35 4.76 0.82
C ASP A 98 0.14 3.34 1.10
N ARG A 99 -0.53 2.32 0.55
CA ARG A 99 -0.12 0.91 0.63
C ARG A 99 0.54 0.39 -0.65
N GLY A 100 0.46 1.13 -1.75
CA GLY A 100 1.00 0.69 -3.04
C GLY A 100 0.34 -0.58 -3.59
N ALA A 101 -0.91 -0.86 -3.22
CA ALA A 101 -1.56 -2.14 -3.49
C ALA A 101 -3.00 -2.01 -3.98
N GLN A 102 -3.42 -2.98 -4.79
CA GLN A 102 -4.84 -3.16 -5.13
C GLN A 102 -5.61 -3.64 -3.92
N ALA A 103 -6.90 -3.33 -3.84
CA ALA A 103 -7.81 -3.80 -2.82
C ALA A 103 -9.14 -4.22 -3.42
N ILE A 104 -9.78 -5.22 -2.81
CA ILE A 104 -11.14 -5.64 -3.13
C ILE A 104 -12.00 -5.39 -1.88
N HIS A 105 -13.10 -4.66 -2.04
CA HIS A 105 -14.07 -4.49 -0.98
C HIS A 105 -14.90 -5.76 -0.85
N ASP A 106 -14.99 -6.32 0.35
CA ASP A 106 -15.66 -7.60 0.61
C ASP A 106 -17.10 -7.45 1.13
N GLY A 107 -17.63 -6.23 1.05
CA GLY A 107 -18.97 -5.88 1.53
C GLY A 107 -18.99 -5.34 2.95
N ALA A 108 -17.89 -5.37 3.69
CA ALA A 108 -17.77 -4.59 4.93
C ALA A 108 -16.45 -3.80 5.05
N GLU A 109 -15.36 -4.29 4.46
CA GLU A 109 -14.06 -3.62 4.52
C GLU A 109 -13.27 -3.78 3.21
N TRP A 110 -12.25 -2.94 3.06
CA TRP A 110 -11.29 -3.04 1.97
C TRP A 110 -10.19 -4.05 2.32
N VAL A 111 -10.12 -5.14 1.56
CA VAL A 111 -9.07 -6.14 1.71
C VAL A 111 -7.91 -5.79 0.79
N VAL A 112 -6.89 -5.14 1.35
CA VAL A 112 -5.68 -4.73 0.63
C VAL A 112 -4.87 -5.96 0.22
N GLY A 113 -4.37 -5.96 -1.01
CA GLY A 113 -3.61 -7.08 -1.59
C GLY A 113 -4.47 -8.25 -2.04
N ALA A 114 -5.81 -8.21 -1.86
CA ALA A 114 -6.68 -9.31 -2.26
C ALA A 114 -6.54 -9.63 -3.77
N VAL A 115 -6.12 -10.86 -4.05
CA VAL A 115 -6.08 -11.44 -5.39
C VAL A 115 -7.32 -12.27 -5.65
N THR A 116 -7.76 -13.02 -4.65
CA THR A 116 -9.06 -13.71 -4.64
C THR A 116 -9.83 -13.33 -3.39
N LEU A 117 -11.16 -13.35 -3.51
CA LEU A 117 -12.07 -13.09 -2.41
C LEU A 117 -13.31 -13.96 -2.58
N GLY A 118 -13.50 -14.91 -1.68
CA GLY A 118 -14.64 -15.82 -1.64
C GLY A 118 -15.87 -15.17 -1.02
N GLY A 119 -17.05 -15.71 -1.32
CA GLY A 119 -18.33 -15.19 -0.82
C GLY A 119 -18.48 -15.21 0.71
N TYR A 120 -17.70 -16.04 1.39
CA TYR A 120 -17.64 -16.11 2.86
C TYR A 120 -16.45 -15.33 3.46
N GLY A 121 -15.78 -14.48 2.68
CA GLY A 121 -14.69 -13.62 3.13
C GLY A 121 -13.28 -14.22 3.08
N SER A 122 -13.14 -15.52 2.80
CA SER A 122 -11.82 -16.14 2.57
C SER A 122 -11.14 -15.57 1.34
N GLY A 123 -9.82 -15.72 1.22
CA GLY A 123 -9.12 -15.21 0.04
C GLY A 123 -7.62 -15.42 0.06
N MET A 124 -6.99 -15.08 -1.05
CA MET A 124 -5.54 -15.02 -1.19
C MET A 124 -5.13 -13.55 -1.28
N VAL A 125 -4.17 -13.15 -0.45
CA VAL A 125 -3.65 -11.78 -0.38
C VAL A 125 -2.18 -11.78 -0.81
N ALA A 126 -1.83 -10.89 -1.74
CA ALA A 126 -0.46 -10.54 -2.06
C ALA A 126 -0.03 -9.37 -1.19
N GLY A 127 0.91 -9.61 -0.27
CA GLY A 127 1.42 -8.61 0.65
C GLY A 127 2.81 -8.10 0.29
N MET A 128 3.12 -6.90 0.75
CA MET A 128 4.43 -6.27 0.63
C MET A 128 4.70 -5.39 1.86
N ALA A 129 5.95 -5.40 2.32
CA ALA A 129 6.50 -4.40 3.22
C ALA A 129 7.74 -3.81 2.56
N GLU A 130 7.86 -2.49 2.57
CA GLU A 130 9.01 -1.79 2.02
C GLU A 130 9.41 -0.61 2.90
N ALA A 131 10.70 -0.29 2.90
CA ALA A 131 11.23 0.89 3.57
C ALA A 131 12.55 1.33 2.95
N GLU A 132 12.86 2.62 3.10
CA GLU A 132 14.23 3.12 2.97
C GLU A 132 14.92 3.02 4.33
N VAL A 133 16.01 2.25 4.39
CA VAL A 133 16.76 1.94 5.60
C VAL A 133 18.07 2.72 5.59
N SER A 134 18.30 3.51 6.64
CA SER A 134 19.60 4.13 6.91
C SER A 134 20.46 3.18 7.72
N VAL A 135 21.67 2.90 7.23
CA VAL A 135 22.60 1.95 7.83
C VAL A 135 23.56 2.70 8.75
N GLY A 136 23.72 2.23 9.99
CA GLY A 136 24.67 2.75 10.96
C GLY A 136 25.99 1.97 10.97
N SER A 137 26.78 2.13 12.04
CA SER A 137 27.99 1.33 12.26
C SER A 137 27.67 -0.01 12.91
N GLY A 138 28.21 -1.10 12.35
CA GLY A 138 28.02 -2.46 12.87
C GLY A 138 28.09 -3.54 11.79
N ALA A 139 28.20 -4.80 12.22
CA ALA A 139 28.28 -5.95 11.32
C ALA A 139 26.92 -6.43 10.78
N SER A 140 25.83 -6.19 11.51
CA SER A 140 24.49 -6.68 11.16
C SER A 140 23.39 -5.78 11.71
N PHE A 141 22.29 -5.63 10.98
CA PHE A 141 21.14 -4.80 11.36
C PHE A 141 19.82 -5.49 11.05
N GLU A 142 18.92 -5.51 12.04
CA GLU A 142 17.49 -5.75 11.79
C GLU A 142 16.87 -4.48 11.23
N THR A 143 16.10 -4.63 10.15
CA THR A 143 15.48 -3.51 9.44
C THR A 143 14.00 -3.37 9.84
N PRO A 144 13.38 -2.20 9.63
CA PRO A 144 11.94 -2.03 9.85
C PRO A 144 11.07 -2.79 8.83
N VAL A 145 11.66 -3.41 7.80
CA VAL A 145 10.92 -4.24 6.83
C VAL A 145 10.71 -5.61 7.46
N ILE A 146 9.48 -5.84 7.93
CA ILE A 146 9.10 -7.04 8.69
C ILE A 146 8.23 -7.95 7.82
N ILE A 147 8.60 -9.22 7.74
CA ILE A 147 7.74 -10.29 7.24
C ILE A 147 6.73 -10.59 8.35
N PRO A 148 5.41 -10.52 8.09
CA PRO A 148 4.40 -10.86 9.09
C PRO A 148 4.36 -12.37 9.39
N ASP A 149 3.60 -12.76 10.41
CA ASP A 149 3.32 -14.16 10.72
C ASP A 149 2.23 -14.74 9.80
N GLY A 150 2.20 -16.07 9.67
CA GLY A 150 1.18 -16.79 8.92
C GLY A 150 1.29 -16.67 7.40
N VAL A 151 2.43 -16.22 6.86
CA VAL A 151 2.60 -15.95 5.42
C VAL A 151 3.65 -16.83 4.76
N MET A 152 3.52 -16.96 3.44
CA MET A 152 4.49 -17.63 2.58
C MET A 152 5.26 -16.61 1.77
N VAL A 153 6.55 -16.44 2.04
CA VAL A 153 7.40 -15.46 1.36
C VAL A 153 7.79 -15.94 -0.03
N ILE A 154 7.78 -15.02 -0.99
CA ILE A 154 8.24 -15.24 -2.37
C ILE A 154 9.70 -14.79 -2.53
N GLY A 155 10.03 -13.63 -1.98
CA GLY A 155 11.38 -13.09 -2.08
C GLY A 155 11.48 -11.66 -1.56
N ALA A 156 12.71 -11.16 -1.55
CA ALA A 156 13.01 -9.77 -1.22
C ALA A 156 13.89 -9.13 -2.30
N VAL A 157 13.72 -7.82 -2.46
CA VAL A 157 14.49 -6.98 -3.35
C VAL A 157 15.17 -5.86 -2.59
N ALA A 158 16.29 -5.40 -3.11
CA ALA A 158 17.03 -4.29 -2.54
C ALA A 158 17.61 -3.38 -3.62
N ARG A 159 17.76 -2.10 -3.29
CA ARG A 159 18.52 -1.13 -4.08
C ARG A 159 19.32 -0.22 -3.16
N VAL A 160 20.63 -0.17 -3.37
CA VAL A 160 21.50 0.79 -2.68
C VAL A 160 21.27 2.18 -3.26
N ILE A 161 20.73 3.10 -2.47
CA ILE A 161 20.42 4.48 -2.88
C ILE A 161 21.59 5.42 -2.57
N GLU A 162 22.30 5.14 -1.47
CA GLU A 162 23.57 5.75 -1.13
C GLU A 162 24.61 4.68 -0.83
N PRO A 163 25.86 4.84 -1.30
CA PRO A 163 26.89 3.81 -1.14
C PRO A 163 27.03 3.39 0.32
N LEU A 164 27.09 2.07 0.53
CA LEU A 164 27.38 1.46 1.82
C LEU A 164 28.88 1.66 2.08
N ARG A 165 29.19 2.37 3.16
CA ARG A 165 30.54 2.67 3.62
C ARG A 165 30.89 1.82 4.83
N GLY A 166 32.18 1.76 5.15
CA GLY A 166 32.74 0.97 6.25
C GLY A 166 33.92 0.15 5.75
N SER A 167 34.26 -0.89 6.49
CA SER A 167 35.32 -1.85 6.10
C SER A 167 34.79 -3.01 5.25
N LEU A 168 33.47 -3.16 5.12
CA LEU A 168 32.85 -4.20 4.31
C LEU A 168 33.24 -4.14 2.83
N SER A 169 33.34 -5.30 2.20
CA SER A 169 33.55 -5.43 0.75
C SER A 169 32.28 -5.74 -0.01
N LYS A 170 31.36 -6.46 0.65
CA LYS A 170 30.06 -6.93 0.16
C LYS A 170 29.07 -6.98 1.32
N TRP A 171 27.84 -7.38 1.05
CA TRP A 171 26.84 -7.64 2.08
C TRP A 171 25.86 -8.74 1.63
N ARG A 172 25.06 -9.23 2.58
CA ARG A 172 24.00 -10.21 2.36
C ARG A 172 22.68 -9.76 2.98
N LEU A 173 21.58 -10.27 2.42
CA LEU A 173 20.22 -9.99 2.85
C LEU A 173 19.53 -11.30 3.22
N GLY A 174 18.92 -11.35 4.39
CA GLY A 174 18.24 -12.53 4.85
C GLY A 174 17.34 -12.28 6.04
N THR A 175 17.20 -13.29 6.88
CA THR A 175 16.51 -13.23 8.17
C THR A 175 17.38 -13.86 9.24
N LYS A 176 17.05 -13.66 10.51
CA LYS A 176 17.78 -14.30 11.62
C LYS A 176 17.84 -15.82 11.43
N GLY A 177 19.05 -16.38 11.50
CA GLY A 177 19.31 -17.81 11.25
C GLY A 177 19.47 -18.21 9.78
N ALA A 178 19.23 -17.30 8.82
CA ALA A 178 19.44 -17.51 7.39
C ALA A 178 19.79 -16.17 6.71
N GLU A 179 20.97 -15.65 7.02
CA GLU A 179 21.37 -14.26 6.68
C GLU A 179 21.63 -14.02 5.19
N ASP A 180 21.75 -15.07 4.37
CA ASP A 180 21.93 -14.98 2.92
C ASP A 180 20.69 -15.41 2.13
N ARG A 181 19.55 -15.62 2.80
CA ARG A 181 18.31 -16.15 2.22
C ARG A 181 17.86 -15.42 0.95
N PHE A 182 18.06 -14.11 0.87
CA PHE A 182 17.67 -13.27 -0.27
C PHE A 182 18.89 -12.77 -1.08
N GLY A 183 20.07 -13.32 -0.84
CA GLY A 183 21.28 -13.05 -1.60
C GLY A 183 22.50 -12.76 -0.73
N LYS A 184 23.67 -13.03 -1.28
CA LYS A 184 25.01 -12.75 -0.70
C LYS A 184 25.94 -12.16 -1.74
N GLY A 185 27.06 -11.60 -1.31
CA GLY A 185 28.02 -10.96 -2.22
C GLY A 185 27.44 -9.73 -2.92
N LEU A 186 26.47 -9.06 -2.30
CA LEU A 186 25.74 -7.93 -2.86
C LEU A 186 26.66 -6.69 -2.93
N GLY A 187 26.47 -5.88 -3.98
CA GLY A 187 27.28 -4.70 -4.22
C GLY A 187 27.04 -3.59 -3.20
N ILE A 188 28.07 -2.78 -2.93
CA ILE A 188 28.00 -1.66 -1.96
C ILE A 188 27.81 -0.29 -2.61
N GLN A 189 27.98 -0.20 -3.94
CA GLN A 189 27.92 1.06 -4.67
C GLN A 189 26.48 1.48 -4.95
N LYS A 190 26.25 2.77 -5.14
CA LYS A 190 24.94 3.30 -5.54
C LYS A 190 24.40 2.56 -6.77
N ASN A 191 23.10 2.25 -6.76
CA ASN A 191 22.35 1.48 -7.75
C ASN A 191 22.68 -0.01 -7.86
N SER A 192 23.62 -0.54 -7.07
CA SER A 192 23.68 -1.98 -6.86
C SER A 192 22.38 -2.49 -6.24
N TRP A 193 22.04 -3.75 -6.51
CA TRP A 193 20.71 -4.28 -6.25
C TRP A 193 20.76 -5.75 -5.86
N ALA A 194 19.68 -6.21 -5.23
CA ALA A 194 19.42 -7.62 -4.96
C ALA A 194 18.02 -7.99 -5.45
N ARG A 195 17.87 -9.22 -5.94
CA ARG A 195 16.58 -9.86 -6.22
C ARG A 195 16.65 -11.30 -5.77
N GLY A 196 16.42 -11.52 -4.48
CA GLY A 196 16.43 -12.82 -3.85
C GLY A 196 15.08 -13.50 -3.97
N ILE A 197 14.86 -14.21 -5.07
CA ILE A 197 13.68 -15.09 -5.22
C ILE A 197 14.00 -16.41 -4.53
N LEU A 198 13.10 -16.90 -3.69
CA LEU A 198 13.29 -18.18 -3.02
C LEU A 198 13.08 -19.33 -4.02
N GLY A 199 14.01 -20.30 -4.04
CA GLY A 199 13.89 -21.50 -4.88
C GLY A 199 12.80 -22.46 -4.41
N SER A 200 12.46 -22.42 -3.13
CA SER A 200 11.29 -23.05 -2.53
C SER A 200 10.57 -22.03 -1.64
N PRO A 201 9.23 -21.93 -1.69
CA PRO A 201 8.50 -21.02 -0.82
C PRO A 201 8.76 -21.33 0.65
N VAL A 202 8.89 -20.29 1.48
CA VAL A 202 9.16 -20.43 2.91
C VAL A 202 8.05 -19.76 3.70
N SER A 203 7.44 -20.53 4.60
CA SER A 203 6.43 -20.03 5.52
C SER A 203 7.06 -19.44 6.78
N TYR A 204 6.54 -18.32 7.23
CA TYR A 204 6.88 -17.69 8.51
C TYR A 204 5.69 -17.80 9.45
N TYR A 205 5.91 -18.38 10.63
CA TYR A 205 4.89 -18.56 11.68
C TYR A 205 5.06 -17.59 12.85
N ALA A 206 6.00 -16.65 12.72
CA ALA A 206 6.21 -15.54 13.63
C ALA A 206 6.80 -14.37 12.81
N PRO A 207 6.59 -13.10 13.22
CA PRO A 207 7.13 -11.97 12.50
C PRO A 207 8.67 -12.02 12.43
N ALA A 208 9.23 -11.70 11.27
CA ALA A 208 10.67 -11.74 11.03
C ALA A 208 11.16 -10.49 10.29
N PRO A 209 11.94 -9.61 10.93
CA PRO A 209 12.62 -8.52 10.25
C PRO A 209 13.59 -9.03 9.18
N LEU A 210 13.69 -8.33 8.06
CA LEU A 210 14.83 -8.50 7.17
C LEU A 210 16.10 -8.07 7.90
N VAL A 211 17.18 -8.83 7.69
CA VAL A 211 18.49 -8.61 8.28
C VAL A 211 19.49 -8.28 7.16
N MET A 212 20.22 -7.18 7.32
CA MET A 212 21.36 -6.82 6.50
C MET A 212 22.64 -7.18 7.24
N THR A 213 23.54 -7.93 6.61
CA THR A 213 24.81 -8.36 7.24
C THR A 213 25.99 -8.02 6.34
N ALA A 214 27.03 -7.41 6.90
CA ALA A 214 28.25 -7.05 6.19
C ALA A 214 29.09 -8.30 5.89
N GLU A 215 29.83 -8.27 4.78
CA GLU A 215 30.80 -9.30 4.40
C GLU A 215 32.19 -8.69 4.29
N GLY A 216 33.14 -9.27 5.04
CA GLY A 216 34.54 -8.83 5.05
C GLY A 216 34.79 -7.53 5.82
N GLY A 217 33.92 -7.16 6.76
CA GLY A 217 34.06 -5.97 7.60
C GLY A 217 32.75 -5.58 8.25
N GLU A 218 32.59 -4.28 8.53
CA GLU A 218 31.39 -3.70 9.13
C GLU A 218 30.85 -2.56 8.25
N PHE A 219 29.54 -2.32 8.35
CA PHE A 219 28.96 -1.09 7.84
C PHE A 219 29.38 0.09 8.72
N ALA A 220 29.32 1.29 8.17
CA ALA A 220 29.50 2.56 8.88
C ALA A 220 28.39 3.57 8.54
N ALA A 221 27.98 3.63 7.26
CA ALA A 221 26.94 4.52 6.76
C ALA A 221 26.37 4.01 5.44
N GLY A 222 25.18 4.49 5.05
CA GLY A 222 24.60 4.30 3.72
C GLY A 222 23.09 4.21 3.77
N ARG A 223 22.45 4.09 2.60
CA ARG A 223 20.98 3.97 2.49
C ARG A 223 20.58 2.92 1.47
N VAL A 224 19.64 2.06 1.85
CA VAL A 224 19.13 0.96 1.03
C VAL A 224 17.61 0.96 1.06
N ARG A 225 16.97 0.88 -0.10
CA ARG A 225 15.55 0.55 -0.19
C ARG A 225 15.39 -0.95 -0.24
N LEU A 226 14.52 -1.47 0.61
CA LEU A 226 14.21 -2.89 0.73
C LEU A 226 12.71 -3.09 0.52
N ALA A 227 12.34 -4.19 -0.12
CA ALA A 227 10.97 -4.67 -0.15
C ALA A 227 10.94 -6.20 -0.04
N VAL A 228 10.00 -6.75 0.72
CA VAL A 228 9.72 -8.19 0.79
C VAL A 228 8.28 -8.46 0.38
N HIS A 229 8.07 -9.54 -0.37
CA HIS A 229 6.79 -9.90 -0.95
C HIS A 229 6.36 -11.30 -0.50
N TRP A 230 5.07 -11.47 -0.19
CA TRP A 230 4.52 -12.72 0.31
C TRP A 230 3.10 -12.99 -0.15
N TRP A 231 2.67 -14.24 -0.01
CA TRP A 231 1.28 -14.67 -0.06
C TRP A 231 0.76 -14.92 1.35
N GLU A 232 -0.49 -14.52 1.57
CA GLU A 232 -1.22 -14.73 2.81
C GLU A 232 -2.58 -15.35 2.48
N LEU A 233 -3.03 -16.28 3.34
CA LEU A 233 -4.35 -16.89 3.25
C LEU A 233 -5.28 -16.22 4.25
N ARG A 234 -6.28 -15.50 3.74
CA ARG A 234 -7.32 -14.89 4.56
C ARG A 234 -8.34 -15.95 4.95
N LEU A 235 -8.64 -16.00 6.25
CA LEU A 235 -9.68 -16.87 6.80
C LEU A 235 -11.07 -16.42 6.33
N PRO A 236 -12.05 -17.34 6.26
CA PRO A 236 -13.45 -16.96 6.20
C PRO A 236 -13.81 -16.01 7.35
N ARG A 237 -14.80 -15.14 7.12
CA ARG A 237 -15.30 -14.26 8.17
C ARG A 237 -15.93 -15.06 9.30
N MET A 238 -15.78 -14.54 10.51
CA MET A 238 -16.58 -14.97 11.64
C MET A 238 -18.04 -14.59 11.40
N GLU A 239 -18.96 -15.50 11.69
CA GLU A 239 -20.38 -15.16 11.82
C GLU A 239 -20.56 -14.30 13.08
N GLY A 240 -21.38 -13.25 12.98
CA GLY A 240 -21.71 -12.35 14.07
C GLY A 240 -22.92 -12.81 14.86
#